data_AF-A0A7X7Y7T2-F1
#
_entry.id   AF-A0A7X7Y7T2-F1
#
_cell.length_a   1.000
_cell.length_b   1.000
_cell.length_c   1.000
_cell.angle_alpha   90.00
_cell.angle_beta   90.00
_cell.angle_gamma   90.00
#
_symmetry.space_group_name_H-M   'P 1'
#
loop_
_entity.id
_entity.type
_entity.pdbx_description
1 polymer ?
#
loop_
_entity_poly.entity_id
_entity_poly.type
_entity_poly.pdbx_seq_one_letter_code
_entity_poly.pdbx_strand_id
1 'polypeptide(L)' 'MAKVVVDNFELSDEYIERLLRELEREGVKTEADLQKYLKNYTYLDDPSRKCHLLISPNDKKQSFALPYEE' A
#
# COMPACT_ATOMS: atom_id res chain seq x y z
N MET A 1 10.78 -10.71 -8.25
CA MET A 1 10.10 -9.45 -7.93
C MET A 1 8.64 -9.79 -7.73
N ALA A 2 8.14 -9.73 -6.50
CA ALA A 2 6.74 -10.03 -6.22
C ALA A 2 5.95 -8.73 -6.35
N LYS A 3 5.06 -8.69 -7.34
CA LYS A 3 4.20 -7.53 -7.60
C LYS A 3 3.10 -7.47 -6.55
N VAL A 4 3.12 -6.44 -5.70
CA VAL A 4 2.05 -6.21 -4.73
C VAL A 4 0.97 -5.38 -5.42
N VAL A 5 -0.19 -5.99 -5.65
CA VAL A 5 -1.32 -5.33 -6.30
C VAL A 5 -2.42 -5.05 -5.29
N VAL A 6 -2.89 -3.81 -5.24
CA VAL A 6 -3.98 -3.33 -4.39
C VAL A 6 -5.09 -2.80 -5.28
N ASP A 7 -6.24 -3.46 -5.33
CA ASP A 7 -7.43 -3.00 -6.05
C ASP A 7 -7.12 -2.48 -7.48
N ASN A 8 -6.35 -3.29 -8.22
CA ASN A 8 -5.90 -3.02 -9.59
C ASN A 8 -4.76 -1.98 -9.75
N PHE A 9 -4.18 -1.50 -8.65
CA PHE A 9 -2.96 -0.69 -8.63
C PHE A 9 -1.75 -1.55 -8.25
N GLU A 10 -0.75 -1.61 -9.13
CA GLU A 10 0.53 -2.28 -8.85
C GLU A 10 1.44 -1.30 -8.10
N LEU A 11 1.86 -1.67 -6.89
CA LEU A 11 2.82 -0.89 -6.11
C LEU A 11 4.22 -1.04 -6.72
N SER A 12 4.88 0.08 -6.98
CA SER A 12 6.32 0.15 -7.27
C SER A 12 7.15 -0.40 -6.11
N ASP A 13 8.36 -0.89 -6.40
CA ASP A 13 9.31 -1.36 -5.38
C ASP A 13 9.55 -0.31 -4.27
N GLU A 14 9.65 0.99 -4.60
CA GLU A 14 9.79 2.06 -3.61
C GLU A 14 8.62 2.12 -2.62
N TYR A 15 7.39 2.01 -3.12
CA TYR A 15 6.20 1.99 -2.27
C TYR A 15 6.15 0.73 -1.41
N ILE A 16 6.53 -0.41 -1.97
CA ILE A 16 6.62 -1.69 -1.23
C ILE A 16 7.63 -1.56 -0.08
N GLU A 17 8.85 -1.08 -0.34
CA GLU A 17 9.88 -0.92 0.69
C GLU A 17 9.44 0.05 1.79
N ARG A 18 8.80 1.16 1.41
CA ARG A 18 8.28 2.14 2.36
C ARG A 18 7.20 1.54 3.24
N LEU A 19 6.22 0.86 2.65
CA LEU A 19 5.14 0.19 3.37
C LEU A 19 5.68 -0.93 4.27
N LEU A 20 6.65 -1.73 3.80
CA LEU A 20 7.29 -2.77 4.61
C LEU A 20 8.00 -2.18 5.82
N ARG A 21 8.69 -1.03 5.69
CA ARG A 21 9.30 -0.35 6.84
C ARG A 21 8.28 0.17 7.84
N GLU A 22 7.18 0.74 7.37
CA GLU A 22 6.12 1.22 8.28
C GLU A 22 5.39 0.06 8.97
N LEU A 23 5.12 -1.01 8.23
CA LEU A 23 4.38 -2.19 8.69
C LEU A 23 5.27 -3.27 9.32
N GLU A 24 6.59 -3.06 9.40
CA GLU A 24 7.52 -3.97 10.09
C GLU A 24 7.09 -4.20 11.55
N ARG A 25 6.57 -3.14 12.17
CA ARG A 25 6.04 -3.16 13.55
C ARG A 25 4.74 -3.95 13.68
N GLU A 26 3.96 -4.07 12.61
CA GLU A 26 2.75 -4.89 12.56
C GLU A 26 3.06 -6.36 12.21
N GLY A 27 4.33 -6.69 11.97
CA GLY A 27 4.77 -8.05 11.61
C GLY A 27 4.84 -8.30 10.10
N VAL A 28 4.61 -7.26 9.28
CA VAL A 28 4.69 -7.36 7.82
C VAL A 28 6.16 -7.23 7.40
N LYS A 29 6.79 -8.35 7.05
CA LYS A 29 8.23 -8.40 6.72
C LYS A 29 8.55 -8.76 5.28
N THR A 30 7.55 -9.19 4.52
CA THR A 30 7.74 -9.70 3.15
C THR A 30 6.68 -9.14 2.23
N GLU A 31 6.98 -9.03 0.93
CA GLU A 31 6.03 -8.61 -0.11
C GLU A 31 4.73 -9.43 -0.07
N ALA A 32 4.82 -10.74 0.20
CA ALA A 32 3.66 -11.63 0.31
C ALA A 32 2.78 -11.29 1.52
N ASP A 33 3.40 -10.88 2.63
CA ASP A 33 2.66 -10.44 3.82
C ASP A 33 2.02 -9.08 3.57
N LEU A 34 2.74 -8.17 2.90
CA LEU A 34 2.20 -6.87 2.48
C LEU A 34 0.99 -7.04 1.56
N GLN A 35 1.10 -7.94 0.57
CA GLN A 35 -0.01 -8.27 -0.32
C GLN A 35 -1.21 -8.84 0.42
N LYS A 36 -1.01 -9.70 1.43
CA LYS A 36 -2.10 -10.17 2.29
C LYS A 36 -2.68 -9.05 3.14
N TYR A 37 -1.84 -8.17 3.66
CA TYR A 37 -2.24 -7.04 4.49
C TYR A 37 -3.13 -6.07 3.69
N LEU A 38 -2.75 -5.79 2.44
CA LEU A 38 -3.43 -4.91 1.50
C LEU A 38 -4.53 -5.59 0.66
N LYS A 39 -4.75 -6.90 0.83
CA LYS A 39 -5.67 -7.72 -0.01
C LYS A 39 -7.11 -7.20 -0.11
N ASN A 40 -7.56 -6.39 0.85
CA ASN A 40 -8.89 -5.78 0.84
C ASN A 40 -8.86 -4.25 0.82
N TYR A 41 -7.69 -3.63 0.64
CA TYR A 41 -7.61 -2.18 0.57
C TYR A 41 -8.23 -1.71 -0.73
N THR A 42 -8.89 -0.56 -0.68
CA THR A 42 -9.38 0.14 -1.84
C THR A 42 -8.31 1.11 -2.30
N TYR A 43 -7.97 1.05 -3.59
CA TYR A 43 -7.11 2.04 -4.21
C TYR A 43 -7.98 3.21 -4.69
N LEU A 44 -7.57 4.42 -4.33
CA LEU A 44 -8.19 5.65 -4.80
C LEU A 44 -7.11 6.56 -5.36
N ASP A 45 -7.27 6.92 -6.63
CA ASP A 45 -6.42 7.87 -7.31
C ASP A 45 -6.89 9.29 -6.99
N ASP A 46 -6.06 10.11 -6.35
CA ASP A 46 -6.31 11.55 -6.14
C ASP A 46 -5.33 12.37 -6.99
N PRO A 47 -5.66 12.64 -8.26
CA PRO A 47 -4.79 13.39 -9.17
C PRO A 47 -4.69 14.87 -8.80
N SER A 48 -5.63 15.39 -8.00
CA SER A 48 -5.60 16.77 -7.51
C SER A 48 -4.47 16.99 -6.51
N ARG A 49 -4.17 15.97 -5.69
CA ARG A 49 -3.07 15.99 -4.72
C ARG A 49 -1.84 15.24 -5.18
N LYS A 50 -1.87 14.65 -6.39
CA LYS A 50 -0.84 13.78 -6.93
C LYS A 50 -0.48 12.65 -5.96
N CYS A 51 -1.49 11.95 -5.45
CA CYS A 51 -1.29 10.85 -4.50
C CYS A 51 -2.20 9.65 -4.82
N HIS A 52 -1.65 8.47 -4.60
CA HIS A 52 -2.34 7.18 -4.54
C HIS A 52 -2.76 6.90 -3.09
N LEU A 53 -4.06 6.81 -2.84
CA LEU A 53 -4.62 6.50 -1.53
C LEU A 53 -4.94 5.01 -1.45
N LEU A 54 -4.39 4.33 -0.44
CA LEU A 54 -4.74 2.97 -0.09
C LEU A 54 -5.62 3.02 1.16
N ILE A 55 -6.93 2.85 0.98
CA ILE A 55 -7.90 2.97 2.05
C ILE A 55 -8.19 1.57 2.61
N SER A 56 -8.01 1.39 3.93
CA SER A 56 -8.39 0.13 4.55
C SER A 56 -9.89 0.07 4.79
N PRO A 57 -10.58 -1.05 4.45
CA PRO A 57 -12.00 -1.23 4.76
C PRO A 57 -12.24 -1.55 6.24
N ASN A 58 -11.17 -1.74 7.02
CA ASN A 58 -11.25 -2.14 8.41
C ASN A 58 -10.76 -0.98 9.29
N ASP A 59 -11.60 -0.54 10.23
CA ASP A 59 -11.32 0.60 11.11
C ASP A 59 -10.04 0.42 11.96
N LYS A 60 -9.60 -0.83 12.13
CA LYS A 60 -8.37 -1.21 12.84
C LYS A 60 -7.08 -1.10 12.02
N LYS A 61 -7.17 -0.89 10.71
CA LYS A 61 -6.04 -0.88 9.80
C LYS A 61 -5.83 0.54 9.26
N GLN A 62 -4.57 1.00 9.22
CA GLN A 62 -4.27 2.35 8.75
C GLN A 62 -4.47 2.49 7.25
N SER A 63 -4.92 3.65 6.81
CA SER A 63 -4.90 4.02 5.39
C SER A 63 -3.57 4.68 5.05
N PHE A 64 -3.08 4.45 3.82
CA PHE A 64 -1.80 4.99 3.35
C PHE A 64 -2.04 6.00 2.24
N ALA A 65 -1.27 7.08 2.26
CA ALA A 65 -1.23 8.05 1.18
C ALA A 65 0.18 8.03 0.57
N LEU A 66 0.27 7.47 -0.63
CA LEU A 66 1.50 7.35 -1.39
C LEU A 66 1.55 8.51 -2.40
N PRO A 67 2.44 9.50 -2.25
CA PRO A 67 2.59 10.56 -3.24
C PRO A 67 3.09 9.96 -4.56
N TYR A 68 2.67 10.52 -5.70
CA TYR A 68 3.17 10.14 -7.02
C TYR A 68 4.69 10.27 -7.06
N GLU A 69 5.35 9.29 -7.66
CA GLU A 69 6.77 9.38 -7.98
C GLU A 69 6.99 10.59 -8.91
N GLU A 70 7.95 11.46 -8.58
CA GLU A 70 8.26 12.70 -9.32
C GLU A 70 8.93 12.45 -10.68
#